data_AF-A0ABD0JI30-F1
#
_entry.id   AF-A0ABD0JI30-F1
#
_cell.length_a   1.000
_cell.length_b   1.000
_cell.length_c   1.000
_cell.angle_alpha   90.00
_cell.angle_beta   90.00
_cell.angle_gamma   90.00
#
_symmetry.space_group_name_H-M   'P 1'
#
loop_
_entity.id
_entity.type
_entity.pdbx_description
1 polymer ?
#
loop_
_entity_poly.entity_id
_entity_poly.type
_entity_poly.pdbx_seq_one_letter_code
_entity_poly.pdbx_strand_id
1 'polypeptide(L)'
;MSYGRCVEFLVFLACVRATCTLTIRQEPRAVYNNQTGQFHVQLTCISHHGTTRAVIWTNPLGHELNSSSSDGGEFRLLLPNPVTTGLYDCCALAPNAKTTCPDSSSASVFVDNVDARIMVMEAEHSDRLKRMDAKFNKMN
;
A
#
# COMPACT_ATOMS: atom_id res chain seq x y z
N MET A 1 -10.04 29.88 -41.65
CA MET A 1 -10.12 30.19 -40.22
C MET A 1 -11.01 29.14 -39.57
N SER A 2 -10.41 28.07 -39.05
CA SER A 2 -11.12 26.99 -38.36
C SER A 2 -10.83 27.12 -36.86
N TYR A 3 -11.85 27.47 -36.10
CA TYR A 3 -11.87 27.32 -34.65
C TYR A 3 -12.77 26.14 -34.31
N GLY A 4 -12.27 25.16 -33.57
CA GLY A 4 -13.14 24.16 -32.96
C GLY A 4 -12.46 22.85 -32.60
N ARG A 5 -12.30 22.64 -31.29
CA ARG A 5 -12.05 21.38 -30.56
C ARG A 5 -10.59 20.91 -30.42
N CYS A 6 -9.89 21.50 -29.45
CA CYS A 6 -8.81 20.84 -28.71
C CYS A 6 -9.08 20.98 -27.20
N VAL A 7 -10.14 20.35 -26.72
CA VAL A 7 -10.41 20.21 -25.28
C VAL A 7 -10.71 18.74 -25.05
N GLU A 8 -9.67 17.96 -24.74
CA GLU A 8 -9.74 16.68 -23.99
C GLU A 8 -8.42 15.88 -23.96
N PHE A 9 -7.34 16.32 -24.64
CA PHE A 9 -6.11 15.51 -24.73
C PHE A 9 -4.99 15.85 -23.74
N LEU A 10 -5.12 16.90 -22.91
CA LEU A 10 -4.00 17.40 -22.09
C LEU A 10 -3.89 16.80 -20.68
N VAL A 11 -4.88 16.04 -20.20
CA VAL A 11 -4.83 15.46 -18.83
C VAL A 11 -4.10 14.10 -18.81
N PHE A 12 -3.97 13.43 -19.96
CA PHE A 12 -3.54 12.02 -20.01
C PHE A 12 -2.02 11.81 -20.17
N LEU A 13 -1.24 12.87 -20.37
CA LEU A 13 0.20 12.82 -20.64
C LEU A 13 1.11 13.23 -19.46
N ALA A 14 0.56 13.35 -18.24
CA ALA A 14 1.32 13.91 -17.12
C ALA A 14 2.39 12.96 -16.53
N CYS A 15 2.16 11.65 -16.44
CA CYS A 15 3.15 10.74 -15.82
C CYS A 15 4.29 10.32 -16.78
N VAL A 16 4.28 10.75 -18.05
CA VAL A 16 5.39 10.50 -19.00
C VAL A 16 6.47 11.59 -18.96
N ARG A 17 6.19 12.75 -18.33
CA ARG A 17 7.11 13.90 -18.29
C ARG A 17 7.43 14.43 -16.89
N ALA A 18 6.65 14.10 -15.87
CA ALA A 18 6.98 14.38 -14.47
C ALA A 18 7.48 13.09 -13.81
N THR A 19 8.61 13.15 -13.11
CA THR A 19 9.13 12.05 -12.30
C THR A 19 8.07 11.64 -11.28
N CYS A 20 7.38 10.52 -11.53
CA CYS A 20 6.36 9.98 -10.63
C CYS A 20 7.07 9.40 -9.38
N THR A 21 7.42 10.27 -8.43
CA THR A 21 8.10 9.89 -7.18
C THR A 21 7.15 9.11 -6.28
N LEU A 22 7.53 7.88 -5.97
CA LEU A 22 6.84 7.02 -5.00
C LEU A 22 7.63 6.91 -3.71
N THR A 23 6.93 6.74 -2.60
CA THR A 23 7.53 6.37 -1.32
C THR A 23 6.76 5.21 -0.73
N ILE A 24 7.48 4.18 -0.33
CA ILE A 24 6.92 3.01 0.33
C ILE A 24 7.39 2.96 1.77
N ARG A 25 6.52 2.52 2.68
CA ARG A 25 6.86 2.27 4.07
C ARG A 25 6.04 1.11 4.63
N GLN A 26 6.61 0.44 5.61
CA GLN A 26 5.87 -0.42 6.52
C GLN A 26 5.24 0.44 7.61
N GLU A 27 3.95 0.25 7.87
CA GLU A 27 3.28 0.93 8.97
C GLU A 27 3.75 0.36 10.32
N PRO A 28 3.92 1.20 11.35
CA PRO A 28 4.54 0.80 12.62
C PRO A 28 3.63 -0.09 13.48
N ARG A 29 2.38 -0.31 13.08
CA ARG A 29 1.40 -1.10 13.83
C ARG A 29 0.63 -2.01 12.89
N ALA A 30 0.38 -3.23 13.34
CA ALA A 30 -0.50 -4.15 12.63
C ALA A 30 -1.96 -3.62 12.66
N VAL A 31 -2.67 -3.83 11.55
CA VAL A 31 -4.04 -3.36 11.33
C VAL A 31 -4.98 -4.55 11.38
N TYR A 32 -6.11 -4.41 12.08
CA TYR A 32 -7.12 -5.46 12.14
C TYR A 32 -7.86 -5.57 10.81
N ASN A 33 -7.81 -6.73 10.19
CA ASN A 33 -8.53 -7.02 8.95
C ASN A 33 -9.85 -7.74 9.30
N ASN A 34 -10.97 -7.07 9.04
CA ASN A 34 -12.30 -7.60 9.29
C ASN A 34 -12.66 -8.83 8.43
N GLN A 35 -12.00 -9.01 7.28
CA GLN A 35 -12.28 -10.14 6.37
C GLN A 35 -11.66 -11.44 6.89
N THR A 36 -10.46 -11.37 7.47
CA THR A 36 -9.74 -12.53 8.00
C THR A 36 -9.94 -12.71 9.51
N GLY A 37 -10.40 -11.67 10.21
CA GLY A 37 -10.54 -11.66 11.66
C GLY A 37 -9.20 -11.63 12.40
N GLN A 38 -8.14 -11.16 11.74
CA GLN A 38 -6.77 -11.19 12.27
C GLN A 38 -6.08 -9.83 12.09
N PHE A 39 -5.02 -9.60 12.86
CA PHE A 39 -4.12 -8.46 12.65
C PHE A 39 -3.11 -8.77 11.54
N HIS A 40 -2.87 -7.80 10.67
CA HIS A 40 -1.96 -7.91 9.53
C HIS A 40 -0.98 -6.74 9.50
N VAL A 41 0.24 -6.99 9.04
CA VAL A 41 1.17 -5.91 8.70
C VAL A 41 0.64 -5.18 7.47
N GLN A 42 0.73 -3.84 7.50
CA GLN A 42 0.33 -2.99 6.39
C GLN A 42 1.55 -2.30 5.78
N LEU A 43 1.65 -2.34 4.46
CA LEU A 43 2.54 -1.48 3.68
C LEU A 43 1.72 -0.34 3.07
N THR A 44 2.32 0.84 3.00
CA THR A 44 1.73 2.02 2.38
C THR A 44 2.69 2.55 1.33
N CYS A 45 2.18 2.76 0.12
CA CYS A 45 2.88 3.37 -1.00
C CYS A 45 2.18 4.68 -1.36
N ILE A 46 2.93 5.78 -1.36
CA ILE A 46 2.43 7.13 -1.53
C ILE A 46 2.94 7.67 -2.85
N SER A 47 2.01 8.16 -3.68
CA SER A 47 2.30 8.88 -4.91
C SER A 47 2.20 10.38 -4.69
N HIS A 48 3.34 11.07 -4.66
CA HIS A 48 3.41 12.51 -4.34
C HIS A 48 2.83 13.44 -5.41
N HIS A 49 2.63 12.95 -6.64
CA HIS A 49 2.19 13.79 -7.76
C HIS A 49 0.73 13.57 -8.18
N GLY A 50 -0.08 12.87 -7.38
CA GLY A 50 -1.55 12.81 -7.51
C GLY A 50 -2.13 12.22 -8.81
N THR A 51 -1.31 11.85 -9.78
CA THR A 51 -1.74 11.32 -11.08
C THR A 51 -1.79 9.80 -11.13
N THR A 52 -1.15 9.13 -10.18
CA THR A 52 -1.18 7.66 -10.05
C THR A 52 -2.56 7.23 -9.61
N ARG A 53 -3.25 6.45 -10.45
CA ARG A 53 -4.58 5.89 -10.15
C ARG A 53 -4.52 4.49 -9.56
N ALA A 54 -3.44 3.76 -9.82
CA ALA A 54 -3.24 2.40 -9.35
C ALA A 54 -1.74 2.09 -9.26
N VAL A 55 -1.40 1.19 -8.34
CA VAL A 55 -0.06 0.61 -8.21
C VAL A 55 -0.15 -0.91 -8.26
N ILE A 56 0.90 -1.53 -8.79
CA ILE A 56 1.16 -2.96 -8.65
C ILE A 56 2.17 -3.14 -7.52
N TRP A 57 1.91 -4.10 -6.66
CA TRP A 57 2.86 -4.53 -5.66
C TRP A 57 3.56 -5.80 -6.14
N THR A 58 4.85 -5.94 -5.87
CA THR A 58 5.59 -7.18 -6.12
C THR A 58 6.11 -7.71 -4.80
N ASN A 59 5.85 -8.98 -4.51
CA ASN A 59 6.35 -9.62 -3.30
C ASN A 59 7.79 -10.14 -3.49
N PRO A 60 8.47 -10.60 -2.42
CA PRO A 60 9.83 -11.14 -2.52
C PRO A 60 9.97 -12.38 -3.42
N LEU A 61 8.86 -13.03 -3.77
CA LEU A 61 8.82 -14.20 -4.66
C LEU A 61 8.59 -13.80 -6.13
N GLY A 62 8.45 -12.50 -6.42
CA GLY A 62 8.17 -11.99 -7.76
C GLY A 62 6.70 -12.07 -8.18
N HIS A 63 5.78 -12.37 -7.26
CA HIS A 63 4.34 -12.36 -7.56
C HIS A 63 3.75 -10.97 -7.42
N GLU A 64 2.91 -10.60 -8.39
CA GLU A 64 2.13 -9.38 -8.37
C GLU A 64 0.96 -9.48 -7.38
N LEU A 65 0.77 -8.44 -6.58
CA LEU A 65 -0.29 -8.30 -5.59
C LEU A 65 -1.07 -7.01 -5.85
N ASN A 66 -2.38 -7.06 -5.60
CA ASN A 66 -3.26 -5.91 -5.67
C ASN A 66 -3.27 -5.15 -4.34
N SER A 67 -3.46 -3.84 -4.42
CA SER A 67 -3.69 -3.02 -3.22
C SER A 67 -4.97 -3.46 -2.50
N SER A 68 -4.91 -3.58 -1.19
CA SER A 68 -6.06 -3.87 -0.33
C SER A 68 -6.99 -2.66 -0.20
N SER A 69 -6.45 -1.44 -0.26
CA SER A 69 -7.22 -0.20 -0.38
C SER A 69 -6.39 0.90 -1.02
N SER A 70 -7.05 1.93 -1.53
CA SER A 70 -6.40 3.12 -2.07
C SER A 70 -7.24 4.36 -1.77
N ASP A 71 -6.61 5.43 -1.31
CA ASP A 71 -7.26 6.71 -1.05
C ASP A 71 -6.27 7.87 -1.24
N GLY A 72 -6.68 8.92 -1.97
CA GLY A 72 -5.89 10.14 -2.09
C GLY A 72 -4.46 10.00 -2.66
N GLY A 73 -4.18 8.94 -3.43
CA GLY A 73 -2.82 8.64 -3.92
C GLY A 73 -1.95 7.84 -2.94
N GLU A 74 -2.53 7.41 -1.82
CA GLU A 74 -1.98 6.37 -0.95
C GLU A 74 -2.58 5.03 -1.32
N PHE A 75 -1.72 4.04 -1.51
CA PHE A 75 -2.06 2.66 -1.81
C PHE A 75 -1.61 1.80 -0.66
N ARG A 76 -2.48 0.94 -0.14
CA ARG A 76 -2.20 0.12 1.05
C ARG A 76 -2.30 -1.35 0.70
N LEU A 77 -1.33 -2.13 1.18
CA LEU A 77 -1.29 -3.58 1.03
C LEU A 77 -1.25 -4.22 2.42
N LEU A 78 -2.23 -5.08 2.72
CA LEU A 78 -2.20 -5.94 3.89
C LEU A 78 -1.49 -7.25 3.55
N LEU A 79 -0.42 -7.55 4.28
CA LEU A 79 0.35 -8.77 4.07
C LEU A 79 -0.32 -9.97 4.75
N PRO A 80 -0.53 -11.10 4.06
CA PRO A 80 -1.07 -12.30 4.70
C PRO A 80 -0.10 -12.85 5.75
N ASN A 81 -0.64 -13.47 6.80
CA ASN A 81 0.14 -14.19 7.80
C ASN A 81 0.32 -15.65 7.36
N PRO A 82 1.54 -16.23 7.43
CA PRO A 82 2.80 -15.61 7.84
C PRO A 82 3.39 -14.69 6.76
N VAL A 83 4.01 -13.59 7.19
CA VAL A 83 4.69 -12.64 6.30
C VAL A 83 5.97 -13.27 5.73
N THR A 84 6.21 -13.07 4.44
CA THR A 84 7.43 -13.50 3.76
C THR A 84 8.51 -12.42 3.95
N THR A 85 9.68 -12.79 4.47
CA THR A 85 10.81 -11.86 4.58
C THR A 85 11.32 -11.48 3.20
N GLY A 86 11.58 -10.19 2.97
CA GLY A 86 12.27 -9.73 1.76
C GLY A 86 11.87 -8.35 1.30
N LEU A 87 12.27 -8.02 0.07
CA LEU A 87 11.93 -6.77 -0.60
C LEU A 87 10.54 -6.85 -1.21
N TYR A 88 9.72 -5.88 -0.83
CA TYR A 88 8.43 -5.61 -1.44
C TYR A 88 8.54 -4.33 -2.26
N ASP A 89 8.11 -4.40 -3.51
CA ASP A 89 8.14 -3.28 -4.43
C ASP A 89 6.74 -2.74 -4.67
N CYS A 90 6.64 -1.43 -4.85
CA CYS A 90 5.45 -0.73 -5.31
C CYS A 90 5.77 0.01 -6.60
N CYS A 91 4.98 -0.21 -7.64
CA CYS A 91 5.13 0.44 -8.92
C CYS A 91 3.86 1.17 -9.35
N ALA A 92 3.98 2.40 -9.80
CA ALA A 92 2.86 3.12 -10.41
C ALA A 92 2.57 2.57 -11.81
N LEU A 93 1.31 2.23 -12.07
CA LEU A 93 0.87 1.83 -13.40
C LEU A 93 0.70 3.06 -14.30
N ALA A 94 1.49 3.14 -15.37
CA ALA A 94 1.20 4.07 -16.46
C ALA A 94 0.00 3.54 -17.27
N PRO A 95 -0.90 4.40 -17.79
CA PRO A 95 -2.11 3.98 -18.50
C PRO A 95 -1.88 3.07 -19.72
N ASN A 96 -0.64 3.00 -20.22
CA ASN A 96 -0.28 2.32 -21.47
C ASN A 96 0.86 1.29 -21.30
N ALA A 97 1.39 1.09 -20.09
CA ALA A 97 2.51 0.19 -19.86
C ALA A 97 1.99 -1.22 -19.58
N LYS A 98 2.26 -2.15 -20.49
CA LYS A 98 1.77 -3.54 -20.37
C LYS A 98 2.62 -4.44 -19.48
N THR A 99 3.86 -4.09 -19.13
CA THR A 99 4.77 -5.14 -18.62
C THR A 99 6.00 -4.72 -17.84
N THR A 100 6.28 -3.42 -17.60
CA THR A 100 7.55 -3.06 -16.95
C THR A 100 7.41 -1.80 -16.12
N CYS A 101 7.69 -1.92 -14.81
CA CYS A 101 7.88 -0.79 -13.92
C CYS A 101 9.13 -0.01 -14.37
N PRO A 102 9.03 1.26 -14.76
CA PRO A 102 10.20 2.10 -14.88
C PRO A 102 10.81 2.29 -13.49
N ASP A 103 12.14 2.12 -13.36
CA ASP A 103 12.86 2.33 -12.09
C ASP A 103 12.52 3.69 -11.44
N SER A 104 12.27 4.71 -12.27
CA SER A 104 11.90 6.08 -11.86
C SER A 104 10.50 6.23 -11.26
N SER A 105 9.69 5.17 -11.22
CA SER A 105 8.34 5.16 -10.65
C SER A 105 8.09 3.90 -9.83
N SER A 106 9.14 3.39 -9.18
CA SER A 106 9.10 2.25 -8.27
C SER A 106 9.71 2.63 -6.93
N ALA A 107 9.24 2.01 -5.86
CA ALA A 107 9.81 2.16 -4.53
C ALA A 107 9.78 0.82 -3.80
N SER A 108 10.84 0.53 -3.02
CA SER A 108 11.02 -0.77 -2.36
C SER A 108 11.13 -0.62 -0.84
N VAL A 109 10.59 -1.59 -0.09
CA VAL A 109 10.75 -1.70 1.37
C VAL A 109 11.14 -3.13 1.72
N PHE A 110 12.12 -3.27 2.62
CA PHE A 110 12.45 -4.56 3.20
C PHE A 110 11.56 -4.84 4.40
N VAL A 111 10.93 -6.01 4.43
CA VAL A 111 10.07 -6.47 5.53
C VAL A 111 10.71 -7.70 6.17
N ASP A 112 10.94 -7.65 7.47
CA ASP A 112 11.42 -8.78 8.26
C ASP A 112 10.25 -9.54 8.88
N ASN A 113 10.24 -10.88 8.74
CA ASN A 113 9.16 -11.70 9.28
C ASN A 113 9.15 -11.80 10.81
N VAL A 114 10.30 -11.69 11.48
CA VAL A 114 10.39 -11.68 12.94
C VAL A 114 9.75 -10.41 13.47
N ASP A 115 10.12 -9.26 12.92
CA ASP A 115 9.53 -7.98 13.29
C ASP A 115 8.03 -7.95 12.99
N ALA A 116 7.63 -8.44 11.80
CA ALA A 116 6.22 -8.55 11.43
C ALA A 116 5.42 -9.40 12.43
N ARG A 117 5.97 -10.54 12.86
CA ARG A 117 5.34 -11.42 13.85
C ARG A 117 5.22 -10.75 15.22
N ILE A 118 6.25 -10.04 15.65
CA ILE A 118 6.23 -9.28 16.90
C ILE A 118 5.13 -8.21 16.85
N MET A 119 5.05 -7.43 15.76
CA MET A 119 4.02 -6.40 15.58
C MET A 119 2.59 -6.97 15.66
N VAL A 120 2.35 -8.13 15.07
CA VAL A 120 1.04 -8.80 15.14
C VAL A 120 0.72 -9.23 16.57
N MET A 121 1.68 -9.87 17.27
CA MET A 121 1.50 -10.29 18.66
C MET A 121 1.25 -9.11 19.61
N GLU A 122 1.97 -8.00 19.44
CA GLU A 122 1.79 -6.79 20.23
C GLU A 122 0.40 -6.16 20.00
N ALA A 123 -0.07 -6.13 18.75
CA ALA A 123 -1.40 -5.63 18.42
C ALA A 123 -2.51 -6.49 19.02
N GLU A 124 -2.39 -7.83 18.94
CA GLU A 124 -3.32 -8.77 19.56
C GLU A 124 -3.35 -8.63 21.08
N HIS A 125 -2.18 -8.51 21.71
CA HIS A 125 -2.06 -8.33 23.15
C HIS A 125 -2.71 -7.01 23.60
N SER A 126 -2.41 -5.90 22.91
CA SER A 126 -2.98 -4.59 23.19
C SER A 126 -4.51 -4.58 23.05
N ASP A 127 -5.04 -5.20 21.99
CA ASP A 127 -6.48 -5.30 21.77
C ASP A 127 -7.17 -6.13 22.87
N ARG A 128 -6.56 -7.23 23.30
CA ARG A 128 -7.08 -8.04 24.41
C ARG A 128 -7.16 -7.25 25.71
N LEU A 129 -6.13 -6.48 26.05
CA LEU A 129 -6.14 -5.62 27.24
C LEU A 129 -7.26 -4.58 27.17
N LYS A 130 -7.40 -3.88 26.05
CA LYS A 130 -8.50 -2.91 25.85
C LYS A 130 -9.88 -3.53 26.04
N ARG A 131 -10.08 -4.76 25.55
CA ARG A 131 -11.34 -5.49 25.73
C ARG A 131 -11.59 -5.88 27.19
N MET A 132 -10.55 -6.18 27.96
CA MET A 132 -10.67 -6.45 29.40
C MET A 132 -11.04 -5.18 30.16
N ASP A 133 -10.37 -4.07 29.89
CA ASP A 133 -10.64 -2.78 30.52
C ASP A 133 -12.06 -2.29 30.21
N ALA A 134 -12.51 -2.42 28.97
CA ALA A 134 -13.86 -2.07 28.57
C ALA A 134 -14.94 -2.90 29.29
N LYS A 135 -14.65 -4.19 29.55
CA LYS A 135 -15.55 -5.04 30.33
C LYS A 135 -15.58 -4.62 31.80
N PHE A 136 -14.42 -4.34 32.38
CA PHE A 136 -14.32 -3.85 33.76
C PHE A 136 -15.09 -2.54 33.95
N ASN A 137 -14.90 -1.57 33.05
CA ASN A 137 -15.61 -0.28 33.09
C ASN A 137 -17.13 -0.38 32.88
N LYS A 138 -17.62 -1.48 32.30
CA LYS A 138 -19.06 -1.73 32.14
C LYS A 138 -19.72 -2.34 33.38
N MET A 139 -18.92 -2.88 34.31
CA MET A 139 -19.39 -3.53 35.54
C MET A 139 -19.45 -2.57 36.74
N ASN A 140 -18.81 -1.40 36.63
CA ASN A 140 -18.90 -0.30 37.61
C ASN A 140 -19.84 0.80 37.09
#